data_AF-A0A1S8YI59-F1
#
_entry.id   AF-A0A1S8YI59-F1
#
_cell.length_a   1.000
_cell.length_b   1.000
_cell.length_c   1.000
_cell.angle_alpha   90.00
_cell.angle_beta   90.00
_cell.angle_gamma   90.00
#
_symmetry.space_group_name_H-M   'P 1'
#
loop_
_entity.id
_entity.type
_entity.pdbx_description
1 polymer ?
#
loop_
_entity_poly.entity_id
_entity_poly.type
_entity_poly.pdbx_seq_one_letter_code
_entity_poly.pdbx_strand_id
1 'polypeptide(L)'
;MAIKTEHIKALLREVQQDNQHYQQLIALLEQQHSAMISCNSPQLTDLNQQLLACYQQLRESAQRRVNSLKILGLPANSEGMRQLLSTLPSGLSERAAGWWQRLEQQTERCQQINSRNGRLLHAQQETFAALINSSSAGDFLYAE
;
A
#
# COMPACT_ATOMS: atom_id res chain seq x y z
N MET A 1 2.59 -25.40 24.17
CA MET A 1 2.74 -24.02 24.69
C MET A 1 3.88 -23.23 24.02
N ALA A 2 5.08 -23.80 23.80
CA ALA A 2 6.20 -23.10 23.15
C ALA A 2 5.90 -22.65 21.70
N ILE A 3 5.32 -23.54 20.88
CA ILE A 3 4.98 -23.26 19.45
C ILE A 3 4.04 -22.06 19.31
N LYS A 4 3.01 -21.95 20.17
CA LYS A 4 2.07 -20.82 20.17
C LYS A 4 2.79 -19.49 20.45
N THR A 5 3.73 -19.51 21.39
CA THR A 5 4.52 -18.32 21.74
C THR A 5 5.43 -17.88 20.60
N GLU A 6 6.06 -18.82 19.89
CA GLU A 6 6.89 -18.52 18.73
C GLU A 6 6.08 -17.96 17.55
N HIS A 7 4.88 -18.49 17.29
CA HIS A 7 3.97 -17.91 16.29
C HIS A 7 3.57 -16.47 16.64
N ILE A 8 3.27 -16.18 17.91
CA ILE A 8 2.94 -14.83 18.35
C ILE A 8 4.14 -13.89 18.15
N LYS A 9 5.35 -14.30 18.54
CA LYS A 9 6.56 -13.49 18.32
C LYS A 9 6.87 -13.26 16.85
N ALA A 10 6.67 -14.26 16.00
CA ALA A 10 6.83 -14.13 14.55
C ALA A 10 5.82 -13.12 14.00
N LEU A 11 4.55 -13.23 14.37
CA LEU A 11 3.49 -12.32 13.95
C LEU A 11 3.76 -10.87 14.36
N LEU A 12 4.22 -10.63 15.59
CA LEU A 12 4.56 -9.29 16.06
C LEU A 12 5.73 -8.68 15.28
N ARG A 13 6.75 -9.48 14.95
CA ARG A 13 7.86 -9.04 14.08
C ARG A 13 7.39 -8.71 12.67
N GLU A 14 6.49 -9.52 12.11
CA GLU A 14 5.88 -9.24 10.80
C GLU A 14 5.11 -7.92 10.80
N VAL A 15 4.32 -7.63 11.84
CA VAL A 15 3.59 -6.35 11.96
C VAL A 15 4.56 -5.16 12.03
N GLN A 16 5.69 -5.29 12.71
CA GLN A 16 6.72 -4.24 12.72
C GLN A 16 7.36 -4.06 11.34
N GLN A 17 7.63 -5.15 10.63
CA GLN A 17 8.20 -5.09 9.30
C GLN A 17 7.21 -4.47 8.29
N ASP A 18 5.92 -4.81 8.40
CA ASP A 18 4.86 -4.19 7.61
C ASP A 18 4.83 -2.67 7.81
N ASN A 19 4.99 -2.19 9.05
CA ASN A 19 5.07 -0.76 9.32
C ASN A 19 6.22 -0.05 8.56
N GLN A 20 7.33 -0.75 8.31
CA GLN A 20 8.45 -0.22 7.51
C GLN A 20 8.13 -0.26 6.02
N HIS A 21 7.60 -1.38 5.52
CA HIS A 21 7.20 -1.53 4.13
C HIS A 21 6.12 -0.50 3.73
N TYR A 22 5.13 -0.27 4.59
CA TYR A 22 4.11 0.75 4.34
C TYR A 22 4.69 2.18 4.35
N GLN A 23 5.68 2.48 5.17
CA GLN A 23 6.37 3.79 5.10
C GLN A 23 7.08 3.96 3.76
N GLN A 24 7.78 2.93 3.30
CA GLN A 24 8.43 2.94 1.99
C GLN A 24 7.40 3.09 0.87
N LEU A 25 6.28 2.37 0.94
CA LEU A 25 5.20 2.49 -0.03
C LEU A 25 4.64 3.92 -0.09
N ILE A 26 4.38 4.55 1.06
CA ILE A 26 3.91 5.94 1.12
C ILE A 26 4.91 6.87 0.42
N ALA A 27 6.20 6.72 0.73
CA ALA A 27 7.24 7.55 0.12
C ALA A 27 7.30 7.36 -1.41
N LEU A 28 7.25 6.11 -1.90
CA LEU A 28 7.22 5.82 -3.33
C LEU A 28 5.98 6.40 -4.03
N LEU A 29 4.81 6.33 -3.39
CA LEU A 29 3.57 6.90 -3.92
C LEU A 29 3.62 8.44 -3.98
N GLU A 30 4.26 9.10 -3.01
CA GLU A 30 4.49 10.54 -3.03
C GLU A 30 5.50 10.96 -4.13
N GLN A 31 6.54 10.16 -4.34
CA GLN A 31 7.48 10.35 -5.44
C GLN A 31 6.80 10.15 -6.80
N GLN A 32 5.96 9.11 -6.93
CA GLN A 32 5.17 8.87 -8.14
C GLN A 32 4.27 10.05 -8.43
N HIS A 33 3.59 10.60 -7.42
CA HIS A 33 2.76 11.79 -7.58
C HIS A 33 3.55 12.96 -8.18
N SER A 34 4.74 13.21 -7.65
CA SER A 34 5.62 14.30 -8.12
C SER A 34 6.06 14.06 -9.57
N ALA A 35 6.46 12.83 -9.89
CA ALA A 35 6.88 12.43 -11.24
C ALA A 35 5.72 12.51 -12.25
N MET A 36 4.49 12.23 -11.83
CA MET A 36 3.28 12.41 -12.66
C MET A 36 3.03 13.89 -12.96
N ILE A 37 3.15 14.78 -11.97
CA ILE A 37 3.00 16.23 -12.18
C ILE A 37 4.03 16.74 -13.18
N SER A 38 5.28 16.28 -13.07
CA SER A 38 6.35 16.67 -13.98
C SER A 38 6.38 15.89 -15.30
N CYS A 39 5.40 15.00 -15.55
CA CYS A 39 5.36 14.10 -16.71
C CYS A 39 6.68 13.33 -16.94
N ASN A 40 7.39 12.96 -15.88
CA ASN A 40 8.70 12.31 -15.98
C ASN A 40 8.55 10.80 -16.19
N SER A 41 8.34 10.40 -17.45
CA SER A 41 8.11 9.00 -17.82
C SER A 41 9.23 8.04 -17.41
N PRO A 42 10.53 8.35 -17.60
CA PRO A 42 11.61 7.47 -17.13
C PRO A 42 11.57 7.20 -15.61
N GLN A 43 11.36 8.25 -14.81
CA GLN A 43 11.24 8.11 -13.36
C GLN A 43 9.98 7.32 -12.97
N LEU A 44 8.86 7.50 -13.67
CA LEU A 44 7.65 6.72 -13.43
C LEU A 44 7.85 5.23 -13.68
N THR A 45 8.61 4.86 -14.71
CA THR A 45 8.92 3.46 -15.02
C THR A 45 9.72 2.81 -13.88
N ASP A 46 10.76 3.47 -13.37
CA ASP A 46 11.55 2.98 -12.24
C ASP A 46 10.70 2.87 -10.96
N LEU A 47 9.95 3.93 -10.63
CA LEU A 47 9.06 3.94 -9.46
C LEU A 47 8.01 2.82 -9.53
N ASN A 48 7.45 2.53 -10.72
CA ASN A 48 6.48 1.46 -10.88
C ASN A 48 7.07 0.08 -10.58
N GLN A 49 8.33 -0.19 -10.94
CA GLN A 49 9.00 -1.45 -10.60
C GLN A 49 9.17 -1.60 -9.08
N GLN A 50 9.61 -0.53 -8.41
CA GLN A 50 9.75 -0.51 -6.95
C GLN A 50 8.41 -0.67 -6.23
N LEU A 51 7.36 -0.01 -6.72
CA LEU A 51 6.00 -0.13 -6.20
C LEU A 51 5.46 -1.56 -6.32
N LEU A 52 5.63 -2.20 -7.49
CA LEU A 52 5.20 -3.58 -7.71
C LEU A 52 5.88 -4.56 -6.75
N ALA A 53 7.19 -4.41 -6.53
CA ALA A 53 7.93 -5.21 -5.56
C ALA A 53 7.40 -5.01 -4.13
N CYS A 54 7.15 -3.75 -3.73
CA CYS A 54 6.62 -3.42 -2.42
C CYS A 54 5.20 -4.00 -2.21
N TYR A 55 4.32 -3.90 -3.21
CA TYR A 55 2.99 -4.50 -3.17
C TYR A 55 3.04 -6.02 -3.00
N GLN A 56 3.96 -6.70 -3.69
CA GLN A 56 4.13 -8.13 -3.55
C GLN A 56 4.54 -8.51 -2.12
N GLN A 57 5.53 -7.83 -1.55
CA GLN A 57 5.99 -8.07 -0.17
C GLN A 57 4.86 -7.88 0.86
N LEU A 58 4.10 -6.79 0.73
CA LEU A 58 2.97 -6.50 1.62
C LEU A 58 1.85 -7.54 1.47
N ARG A 59 1.56 -8.00 0.25
CA ARG A 59 0.56 -9.04 0.00
C ARG A 59 0.95 -10.36 0.65
N GLU A 60 2.20 -10.78 0.49
CA GLU A 60 2.72 -11.99 1.12
C GLU A 60 2.69 -11.90 2.65
N SER A 61 3.06 -10.74 3.20
CA SER A 61 3.01 -10.51 4.64
C SER A 61 1.59 -10.54 5.19
N ALA A 62 0.63 -9.90 4.50
CA ALA A 62 -0.77 -9.97 4.87
C ALA A 62 -1.31 -11.41 4.87
N GLN A 63 -0.90 -12.22 3.90
CA GLN A 63 -1.29 -13.63 3.83
C GLN A 63 -0.71 -14.44 4.99
N ARG A 64 0.56 -14.21 5.36
CA ARG A 64 1.18 -14.85 6.53
C ARG A 64 0.48 -14.45 7.83
N ARG A 65 0.15 -13.16 8.00
CA ARG A 65 -0.59 -12.66 9.17
C ARG A 65 -1.96 -13.31 9.30
N VAL A 66 -2.70 -13.43 8.19
CA VAL A 66 -3.99 -14.15 8.12
C VAL A 66 -3.83 -15.62 8.52
N ASN A 67 -2.81 -16.31 8.00
CA ASN A 67 -2.56 -17.72 8.33
C ASN A 67 -2.17 -17.91 9.80
N SER A 68 -1.35 -17.03 10.35
CA SER A 68 -0.98 -17.02 11.77
C SER A 68 -2.20 -16.88 12.68
N LEU A 69 -3.12 -15.94 12.38
CA LEU A 69 -4.35 -15.79 13.16
C LEU A 69 -5.22 -17.07 13.12
N LYS A 70 -5.35 -17.70 11.95
CA LYS A 70 -6.07 -18.98 11.81
C LYS A 70 -5.44 -20.10 12.65
N ILE A 71 -4.10 -20.24 12.61
CA ILE A 71 -3.37 -21.23 13.41
C ILE A 71 -3.57 -20.99 14.92
N LEU A 72 -3.69 -19.73 15.33
CA LEU A 72 -3.95 -19.34 16.71
C LEU A 72 -5.42 -19.53 17.13
N GLY A 73 -6.30 -19.94 16.22
CA GLY A 73 -7.73 -20.11 16.47
C GLY A 73 -8.51 -18.79 16.57
N LEU A 74 -7.97 -17.72 16.00
CA LEU A 74 -8.55 -16.38 16.04
C LEU A 74 -9.20 -16.00 14.70
N PRO A 75 -10.15 -15.06 14.70
CA PRO A 75 -10.68 -14.48 13.48
C PRO A 75 -9.56 -13.92 12.58
N ALA A 76 -9.60 -14.20 11.28
CA ALA A 76 -8.58 -13.78 10.32
C ALA A 76 -8.78 -12.33 9.82
N ASN A 77 -8.99 -11.40 10.75
CA ASN A 77 -9.31 -10.00 10.47
C ASN A 77 -8.74 -9.07 11.58
N SER A 78 -8.98 -7.76 11.46
CA SER A 78 -8.52 -6.78 12.45
C SER A 78 -9.06 -7.05 13.86
N GLU A 79 -10.25 -7.64 13.98
CA GLU A 79 -10.81 -8.00 15.27
C GLU A 79 -10.04 -9.13 15.94
N GLY A 80 -9.70 -10.19 15.20
CA GLY A 80 -8.85 -11.26 15.74
C GLY A 80 -7.45 -10.78 16.10
N MET A 81 -6.93 -9.77 15.39
CA MET A 81 -5.67 -9.13 15.79
C MET A 81 -5.82 -8.39 17.13
N ARG A 82 -6.86 -7.57 17.31
CA ARG A 82 -7.12 -6.89 18.60
C ARG A 82 -7.30 -7.88 19.75
N GLN A 83 -8.04 -8.97 19.52
CA GLN A 83 -8.20 -10.05 20.49
C GLN A 83 -6.87 -10.71 20.86
N LEU A 84 -5.99 -10.95 19.87
CA LEU A 84 -4.66 -11.47 20.18
C LEU A 84 -3.89 -10.51 21.08
N LEU A 85 -3.89 -9.23 20.73
CA LEU A 85 -3.12 -8.21 21.43
C LEU A 85 -3.56 -8.04 22.89
N SER A 86 -4.87 -8.14 23.17
CA SER A 86 -5.38 -8.07 24.55
C SER A 86 -4.99 -9.26 25.42
N THR A 87 -4.54 -10.37 24.83
CA THR A 87 -4.06 -11.55 25.59
C THR A 87 -2.58 -11.48 25.95
N LEU A 88 -1.84 -10.47 25.46
CA LEU A 88 -0.42 -10.31 25.73
C LEU A 88 -0.18 -9.67 27.11
N PRO A 89 0.99 -9.88 27.75
CA PRO A 89 1.37 -9.14 28.95
C PRO A 89 1.31 -7.62 28.71
N SER A 90 0.85 -6.86 29.69
CA SER A 90 0.49 -5.42 29.56
C SER A 90 1.50 -4.59 28.76
N GLY A 91 2.78 -4.60 29.15
CA GLY A 91 3.82 -3.81 28.46
C GLY A 91 4.08 -4.24 27.01
N LEU A 92 3.84 -5.50 26.64
CA LEU A 92 3.93 -5.96 25.26
C LEU A 92 2.64 -5.66 24.49
N SER A 93 1.50 -5.79 25.15
CA SER A 93 0.17 -5.50 24.59
C SER A 93 0.09 -4.06 24.10
N GLU A 94 0.45 -3.09 24.94
CA GLU A 94 0.43 -1.66 24.57
C GLU A 94 1.33 -1.35 23.38
N ARG A 95 2.55 -1.87 23.37
CA ARG A 95 3.50 -1.66 22.27
C ARG A 95 2.98 -2.26 20.96
N ALA A 96 2.47 -3.48 21.02
CA ALA A 96 1.97 -4.19 19.85
C ALA A 96 0.67 -3.58 19.32
N ALA A 97 -0.21 -3.08 20.20
CA ALA A 97 -1.36 -2.27 19.83
C ALA A 97 -0.95 -0.98 19.10
N GLY A 98 0.09 -0.30 19.58
CA GLY A 98 0.65 0.86 18.89
C GLY A 98 1.17 0.53 17.47
N TRP A 99 1.85 -0.60 17.29
CA TRP A 99 2.30 -1.04 15.95
C TRP A 99 1.12 -1.37 15.03
N TRP A 100 0.08 -2.02 15.56
CA TRP A 100 -1.11 -2.36 14.79
C TRP A 100 -1.89 -1.11 14.35
N GLN A 101 -2.15 -0.19 15.28
CA GLN A 101 -2.83 1.06 14.98
C GLN A 101 -2.07 1.88 13.92
N ARG A 102 -0.74 1.94 14.02
CA ARG A 102 0.09 2.62 13.02
C ARG A 102 -0.02 1.95 11.65
N LEU A 103 -0.07 0.62 11.60
CA LEU A 103 -0.25 -0.12 10.35
C LEU A 103 -1.61 0.17 9.69
N GLU A 104 -2.69 0.22 10.48
CA GLU A 104 -4.03 0.58 10.00
C GLU A 104 -4.02 2.00 9.40
N GLN A 105 -3.50 2.97 10.12
CA GLN A 105 -3.38 4.37 9.65
C GLN A 105 -2.55 4.50 8.37
N GLN A 106 -1.44 3.77 8.28
CA GLN A 106 -0.60 3.78 7.09
C GLN A 106 -1.29 3.16 5.89
N THR A 107 -2.08 2.09 6.10
CA THR A 107 -2.85 1.45 5.05
C THR A 107 -3.89 2.40 4.46
N GLU A 108 -4.62 3.12 5.33
CA GLU A 108 -5.57 4.16 4.91
C GLU A 108 -4.87 5.30 4.15
N ARG A 109 -3.73 5.77 4.64
CA ARG A 109 -2.94 6.81 3.96
C ARG A 109 -2.45 6.35 2.59
N CYS A 110 -1.96 5.12 2.46
CA CYS A 110 -1.59 4.53 1.16
C CYS A 110 -2.77 4.55 0.19
N GLN A 111 -3.95 4.13 0.65
CA GLN A 111 -5.15 4.11 -0.18
C GLN A 111 -5.49 5.52 -0.69
N GLN A 112 -5.46 6.52 0.20
CA GLN A 112 -5.74 7.92 -0.17
C GLN A 112 -4.76 8.46 -1.21
N ILE A 113 -3.46 8.26 -1.03
CA ILE A 113 -2.42 8.75 -1.96
C ILE A 113 -2.54 8.01 -3.29
N ASN A 114 -2.71 6.68 -3.27
CA ASN A 114 -2.86 5.89 -4.49
C ASN A 114 -4.12 6.30 -5.28
N SER A 115 -5.25 6.54 -4.61
CA SER A 115 -6.45 7.07 -5.26
C SER A 115 -6.24 8.48 -5.83
N ARG A 116 -5.47 9.33 -5.15
CA ARG A 116 -5.09 10.65 -5.67
C ARG A 116 -4.26 10.53 -6.94
N ASN A 117 -3.27 9.64 -6.96
CA ASN A 117 -2.45 9.38 -8.14
C ASN A 117 -3.31 8.84 -9.28
N GLY A 118 -4.20 7.88 -9.02
CA GLY A 118 -5.13 7.36 -10.04
C GLY A 118 -6.00 8.44 -10.69
N ARG A 119 -6.57 9.36 -9.90
CA ARG A 119 -7.35 10.50 -10.43
C ARG A 119 -6.49 11.43 -11.30
N LEU A 120 -5.27 11.72 -10.89
CA LEU A 120 -4.36 12.55 -11.68
C LEU A 120 -4.02 11.90 -13.02
N LEU A 121 -3.74 10.59 -13.03
CA LEU A 121 -3.43 9.85 -14.26
C LEU A 121 -4.61 9.91 -15.25
N HIS A 122 -5.82 9.69 -14.74
CA HIS A 122 -7.04 9.75 -15.55
C HIS A 122 -7.22 11.14 -16.19
N ALA A 123 -7.08 12.20 -15.40
CA ALA A 123 -7.21 13.57 -15.89
C ALA A 123 -6.16 13.91 -16.97
N GLN A 124 -4.93 13.41 -16.81
CA GLN A 124 -3.89 13.56 -17.84
C GLN A 124 -4.27 12.82 -19.13
N GLN A 125 -4.77 11.58 -19.03
CA GLN A 125 -5.21 10.79 -20.19
C GLN A 125 -6.36 11.47 -20.95
N GLU A 126 -7.35 12.01 -20.23
CA GLU A 126 -8.45 12.78 -20.83
C GLU A 126 -7.94 14.01 -21.56
N THR A 127 -7.00 14.74 -20.97
CA THR A 127 -6.39 15.94 -21.58
C THR A 127 -5.65 15.57 -22.86
N PHE A 128 -4.82 14.52 -22.84
CA PHE A 128 -4.10 14.06 -24.02
C PHE A 128 -5.06 13.58 -25.12
N ALA A 129 -6.10 12.82 -24.76
CA ALA A 129 -7.10 12.36 -25.72
C ALA A 129 -7.84 13.55 -26.38
N ALA A 130 -8.24 14.55 -25.59
CA ALA A 130 -8.88 15.75 -26.12
C ALA A 130 -7.96 16.53 -27.07
N LEU A 131 -6.68 16.69 -26.73
CA LEU A 131 -5.71 17.36 -27.58
C LEU A 131 -5.52 16.62 -28.92
N ILE A 132 -5.32 15.30 -28.88
CA ILE A 132 -5.15 14.46 -30.08
C ILE A 132 -6.41 14.53 -30.97
N ASN A 133 -7.60 14.42 -30.37
CA ASN A 133 -8.87 14.49 -31.10
C ASN A 133 -9.20 15.91 -31.60
N SER A 134 -8.65 16.96 -30.98
CA SER A 134 -8.79 18.33 -31.49
C SER A 134 -7.84 18.62 -32.64
N SER A 135 -6.65 18.01 -32.66
CA SER A 135 -5.70 18.15 -33.77
C SER A 135 -6.15 17.44 -35.05
N SER A 136 -6.99 16.40 -34.98
CA SER A 136 -7.60 15.78 -36.16
C SER A 136 -8.71 16.63 -36.80
N ALA A 137 -9.20 17.68 -36.13
CA ALA A 137 -10.04 18.70 -36.78
C ALA A 137 -9.24 19.62 -37.73
N GLY A 138 -7.90 19.61 -37.63
CA GLY A 138 -7.00 20.30 -38.55
C GLY A 138 -6.94 19.68 -39.95
N ASP A 139 -7.36 18.42 -40.12
CA ASP A 139 -7.49 17.77 -41.44
C ASP A 139 -8.59 18.39 -42.30
N PHE A 140 -9.47 19.23 -41.73
CA PHE A 140 -10.45 19.99 -42.51
C PHE A 140 -9.80 21.11 -43.35
N LEU A 141 -8.59 21.57 -42.98
CA LEU A 141 -7.91 22.69 -43.64
C LEU A 141 -6.87 22.26 -44.69
N TYR A 142 -6.58 20.95 -44.83
CA TYR A 142 -5.58 20.42 -45.76
C TYR A 142 -6.13 19.37 -46.74
N ALA A 143 -7.45 19.28 -46.90
CA ALA A 143 -8.05 18.52 -47.98
C ALA A 143 -8.04 19.36 -49.28
N GLU A 144 -6.95 19.27 -50.05
CA GLU A 144 -6.98 19.54 -51.50
C GLU A 144 -7.29 18.25 -52.27
#